data_AF-A0A537MAY9-F1
#
_entry.id   AF-A0A537MAY9-F1
#
_cell.length_a   1.000
_cell.length_b   1.000
_cell.length_c   1.000
_cell.angle_alpha   90.00
_cell.angle_beta   90.00
_cell.angle_gamma   90.00
#
_symmetry.space_group_name_H-M   'P 1'
#
loop_
_entity.id
_entity.type
_entity.pdbx_description
1 polymer ?
#
loop_
_entity_poly.entity_id
_entity_poly.type
_entity_poly.pdbx_seq_one_letter_code
_entity_poly.pdbx_strand_id
1 'polypeptide(L)'
;MSSGRSGIEHLTPWLGIVAAAFGWGLAHQIGSNSVFDDCTSRGAGFVVVVGLLCLALVVAGGLFSLDVWRRDESEGRRFIGLVGAMLAALAAFAIVLQSASALILPSCAA
;
A
#
# COMPACT_ATOMS: atom_id res chain seq x y z
N MET A 1 -10.00 -15.54 32.42
CA MET A 1 -8.89 -14.91 31.66
C MET A 1 -9.38 -14.61 30.25
N SER A 2 -9.76 -13.36 29.94
CA SER A 2 -10.17 -12.92 28.60
C SER A 2 -10.05 -11.39 28.50
N SER A 3 -8.85 -10.85 28.62
CA SER A 3 -8.59 -9.40 28.66
C SER A 3 -7.52 -8.97 27.64
N GLY A 4 -7.48 -9.64 26.47
CA GLY A 4 -6.50 -9.33 25.41
C GLY A 4 -7.11 -8.90 24.07
N ARG A 5 -8.42 -9.11 23.84
CA ARG A 5 -9.05 -8.87 22.52
C ARG A 5 -9.46 -7.41 22.26
N SER A 6 -9.67 -6.62 23.31
CA SER A 6 -10.23 -5.26 23.20
C SER A 6 -9.33 -4.26 22.45
N GLY A 7 -8.01 -4.36 22.57
CA GLY A 7 -7.10 -3.37 21.96
C GLY A 7 -7.07 -3.41 20.42
N ILE A 8 -7.06 -4.62 19.83
CA ILE A 8 -6.92 -4.79 18.38
C ILE A 8 -8.20 -4.37 17.65
N GLU A 9 -9.37 -4.58 18.26
CA GLU A 9 -10.67 -4.17 17.70
C GLU A 9 -10.77 -2.66 17.49
N HIS A 10 -10.16 -1.85 18.36
CA HIS A 10 -10.09 -0.40 18.17
C HIS A 10 -9.14 0.03 17.04
N LEU A 11 -8.14 -0.80 16.72
CA LEU A 11 -7.16 -0.53 15.68
C LEU A 11 -7.62 -0.99 14.29
N THR A 12 -8.58 -1.91 14.21
CA THR A 12 -9.08 -2.44 12.92
C THR A 12 -9.39 -1.37 11.86
N PRO A 13 -10.07 -0.25 12.14
CA PRO A 13 -10.41 0.73 11.09
C PRO A 13 -9.16 1.34 10.44
N TRP A 14 -8.05 1.41 11.19
CA TRP A 14 -6.80 2.04 10.77
C TRP A 14 -5.93 1.15 9.89
N LEU A 15 -6.22 -0.15 9.83
CA LEU A 15 -5.39 -1.11 9.11
C LEU A 15 -5.25 -0.78 7.62
N GLY A 16 -6.31 -0.32 6.96
CA GLY A 16 -6.22 0.07 5.55
C GLY A 16 -5.36 1.32 5.32
N ILE A 17 -5.39 2.27 6.25
CA ILE A 17 -4.53 3.47 6.19
C ILE A 17 -3.06 3.08 6.37
N VAL A 18 -2.76 2.25 7.38
CA VAL A 18 -1.41 1.77 7.65
C VAL A 18 -0.88 0.93 6.49
N ALA A 19 -1.70 0.01 5.97
CA ALA A 19 -1.34 -0.81 4.82
C ALA A 19 -1.06 0.04 3.57
N ALA A 20 -1.88 1.06 3.30
CA ALA A 20 -1.67 1.98 2.19
C ALA A 20 -0.37 2.78 2.33
N ALA A 21 -0.14 3.40 3.50
CA ALA A 21 1.07 4.19 3.75
C ALA A 21 2.34 3.32 3.71
N PHE A 22 2.31 2.15 4.34
CA PHE A 22 3.45 1.24 4.39
C PHE A 22 3.72 0.60 3.03
N GLY A 23 2.68 0.12 2.33
CA GLY A 23 2.82 -0.49 1.01
C GLY A 23 3.37 0.50 -0.01
N TRP A 24 2.83 1.71 -0.07
CA TRP A 24 3.39 2.75 -0.94
C TRP A 24 4.78 3.19 -0.53
N GLY A 25 5.04 3.39 0.77
CA GLY A 25 6.35 3.76 1.28
C GLY A 25 7.44 2.74 0.93
N LEU A 26 7.15 1.43 1.07
CA LEU A 26 8.05 0.38 0.64
C LEU A 26 8.27 0.37 -0.87
N ALA A 27 7.20 0.48 -1.66
CA ALA A 27 7.32 0.54 -3.12
C ALA A 27 8.16 1.74 -3.57
N HIS A 28 8.01 2.89 -2.91
CA HIS A 28 8.80 4.09 -3.21
C HIS A 28 10.27 3.93 -2.79
N GLN A 29 10.54 3.56 -1.53
CA GLN A 29 11.91 3.48 -1.01
C GLN A 29 12.73 2.37 -1.67
N ILE A 30 12.09 1.24 -1.98
CA ILE A 30 12.78 0.11 -2.61
C ILE A 30 12.78 0.27 -4.12
N GLY A 31 11.65 0.63 -4.73
CA GLY A 31 11.52 0.72 -6.19
C GLY A 31 12.25 1.93 -6.77
N SER A 32 11.93 3.15 -6.31
CA SER A 32 12.48 4.38 -6.90
C SER A 32 13.98 4.51 -6.65
N ASN A 33 14.44 4.28 -5.41
CA ASN A 33 15.88 4.43 -5.13
C ASN A 33 16.70 3.33 -5.81
N SER A 34 16.19 2.11 -5.94
CA SER A 34 17.01 1.05 -6.56
C SER A 34 17.11 1.14 -8.07
N VAL A 35 16.12 1.73 -8.75
CA VAL A 35 16.15 1.88 -10.23
C VAL A 35 16.98 3.07 -10.64
N PHE A 36 16.94 4.17 -9.89
CA PHE A 36 17.53 5.44 -10.29
C PHE A 36 18.85 5.77 -9.56
N ASP A 37 19.04 5.32 -8.31
CA ASP A 37 20.28 5.57 -7.57
C ASP A 37 21.28 4.40 -7.69
N ASP A 38 20.80 3.15 -7.68
CA ASP A 38 21.62 1.91 -7.72
C ASP A 38 21.39 1.08 -9.01
N CYS A 39 21.32 1.78 -10.15
CA CYS A 39 20.85 1.25 -11.44
C CYS A 39 21.70 0.10 -12.05
N THR A 40 22.85 -0.24 -11.44
CA THR A 40 23.72 -1.39 -11.80
C THR A 40 23.41 -2.67 -11.01
N SER A 41 22.72 -2.60 -9.87
CA SER A 41 22.54 -3.75 -8.97
C SER A 41 21.16 -4.40 -9.02
N ARG A 42 20.12 -3.66 -9.44
CA ARG A 42 18.73 -4.17 -9.48
C ARG A 42 18.06 -3.81 -10.80
N GLY A 43 17.66 -4.83 -11.56
CA GLY A 43 16.95 -4.67 -12.82
C GLY A 43 15.44 -4.44 -12.65
N ALA A 44 14.77 -4.02 -13.73
CA ALA A 44 13.34 -3.72 -13.76
C ALA A 44 12.44 -4.85 -13.19
N GLY A 45 12.83 -6.11 -13.37
CA GLY A 45 12.09 -7.25 -12.82
C GLY A 45 11.99 -7.26 -11.29
N PHE A 46 13.03 -6.81 -10.58
CA PHE A 46 12.98 -6.70 -9.12
C PHE A 46 11.93 -5.68 -8.66
N VAL A 47 11.87 -4.53 -9.34
CA VAL A 47 10.93 -3.45 -9.02
C VAL A 47 9.50 -3.86 -9.30
N VAL A 48 9.25 -4.57 -10.39
CA VAL A 48 7.93 -5.14 -10.68
C VAL A 48 7.49 -6.11 -9.58
N VAL A 49 8.36 -7.01 -9.12
CA VAL A 49 8.03 -7.95 -8.05
C VAL A 49 7.72 -7.22 -6.74
N VAL A 50 8.55 -6.26 -6.34
CA VAL A 50 8.30 -5.46 -5.13
C VAL A 50 7.00 -4.66 -5.25
N GLY A 51 6.77 -4.05 -6.41
CA GLY A 51 5.55 -3.31 -6.73
C GLY A 51 4.31 -4.19 -6.62
N LEU A 52 4.34 -5.41 -7.15
CA LEU A 52 3.22 -6.37 -7.05
C LEU A 52 2.94 -6.79 -5.60
N LEU A 53 3.98 -7.06 -4.81
CA LEU A 53 3.82 -7.40 -3.39
C LEU A 53 3.22 -6.24 -2.59
N CYS A 54 3.70 -5.02 -2.83
CA CYS A 54 3.18 -3.82 -2.19
C CYS A 54 1.75 -3.54 -2.64
N LEU A 55 1.45 -3.70 -3.94
CA LEU A 55 0.10 -3.55 -4.49
C LEU A 55 -0.88 -4.54 -3.84
N ALA A 56 -0.48 -5.82 -3.70
CA ALA A 56 -1.29 -6.83 -3.03
C ALA A 56 -1.60 -6.44 -1.58
N LEU A 57 -0.61 -5.93 -0.84
CA LEU A 57 -0.79 -5.43 0.52
C LEU A 57 -1.79 -4.27 0.58
N VAL A 58 -1.62 -3.26 -0.29
CA VAL A 58 -2.50 -2.08 -0.34
C VAL A 58 -3.92 -2.47 -0.72
N VAL A 59 -4.10 -3.36 -1.71
CA VAL A 59 -5.43 -3.86 -2.12
C VAL A 59 -6.09 -4.63 -0.99
N ALA A 60 -5.37 -5.50 -0.28
CA ALA A 60 -5.91 -6.20 0.88
C ALA A 60 -6.38 -5.24 1.98
N GLY A 61 -5.57 -4.22 2.29
CA GLY A 61 -5.94 -3.16 3.24
C GLY A 61 -7.16 -2.34 2.79
N GLY A 62 -7.23 -2.00 1.50
CA GLY A 62 -8.35 -1.28 0.91
C GLY A 62 -9.66 -2.08 0.95
N LEU A 63 -9.61 -3.37 0.62
CA LEU A 63 -10.78 -4.27 0.72
C LEU A 63 -11.28 -4.40 2.16
N PHE A 64 -10.36 -4.50 3.13
CA PHE A 64 -10.71 -4.51 4.55
C PHE A 64 -11.38 -3.19 4.97
N SER A 65 -10.82 -2.04 4.56
CA SER A 65 -11.40 -0.73 4.82
C SER A 65 -12.79 -0.54 4.18
N LEU A 66 -13.00 -1.08 2.97
CA LEU A 66 -14.32 -1.09 2.31
C LEU A 66 -15.35 -1.93 3.08
N ASP A 67 -14.93 -3.08 3.62
CA ASP A 67 -15.78 -3.91 4.47
C ASP A 67 -16.18 -3.17 5.76
N VAL A 68 -15.23 -2.50 6.43
CA VAL A 68 -15.53 -1.65 7.62
C VAL A 68 -16.53 -0.54 7.28
N TRP A 69 -16.39 0.13 6.12
CA TRP A 69 -17.31 1.18 5.70
C TRP A 69 -18.75 0.67 5.44
N ARG A 70 -18.87 -0.56 4.93
CA ARG A 70 -20.16 -1.18 4.57
C ARG A 70 -20.88 -1.81 5.76
N ARG A 71 -20.19 -2.11 6.85
CA ARG A 71 -20.80 -2.67 8.07
C ARG A 71 -21.57 -1.61 8.85
N ASP A 72 -22.51 -2.09 9.66
CA ASP A 72 -23.23 -1.27 10.63
C ASP A 72 -22.33 -0.99 11.85
N GLU A 73 -21.55 0.07 11.72
CA GLU A 73 -20.51 0.50 12.67
C GLU A 73 -20.74 1.97 13.03
N SER A 74 -20.07 2.47 14.07
CA SER A 74 -20.16 3.89 14.44
C SER A 74 -19.71 4.81 13.28
N GLU A 75 -20.30 6.01 13.20
CA GLU A 75 -20.01 6.97 12.11
C GLU A 75 -18.52 7.23 11.94
N GLY A 76 -17.78 7.38 13.05
CA GLY A 76 -16.33 7.58 13.01
C GLY A 76 -15.56 6.40 12.41
N ARG A 77 -15.95 5.15 12.72
CA ARG A 77 -15.32 3.96 12.16
C ARG A 77 -15.61 3.82 10.66
N ARG A 78 -16.84 4.14 10.24
CA ARG A 78 -17.22 4.15 8.81
C ARG A 78 -16.49 5.23 8.03
N PHE A 79 -16.31 6.42 8.59
CA PHE A 79 -15.51 7.48 7.99
C PHE A 79 -14.06 7.05 7.79
N ILE A 80 -13.42 6.49 8.82
CA ILE A 80 -12.04 5.97 8.73
C ILE A 80 -11.96 4.83 7.70
N GLY A 81 -12.96 3.94 7.63
CA GLY A 81 -13.06 2.90 6.61
C GLY A 81 -13.08 3.47 5.19
N LEU A 82 -13.89 4.51 4.94
CA LEU A 82 -13.94 5.16 3.62
C LEU A 82 -12.61 5.86 3.28
N VAL A 83 -12.03 6.59 4.22
CA VAL A 83 -10.71 7.25 4.03
C VAL A 83 -9.63 6.22 3.74
N GLY A 84 -9.58 5.11 4.47
CA GLY A 84 -8.65 4.02 4.23
C GLY A 84 -8.80 3.39 2.84
N ALA A 85 -10.05 3.19 2.39
CA ALA A 85 -10.32 2.68 1.04
C ALA A 85 -9.86 3.65 -0.06
N MET A 86 -10.12 4.94 0.10
CA MET A 86 -9.67 5.97 -0.84
C MET A 86 -8.15 6.10 -0.87
N LEU A 87 -7.49 6.06 0.29
CA LEU A 87 -6.04 6.09 0.40
C LEU A 87 -5.40 4.85 -0.25
N ALA A 88 -6.00 3.67 -0.06
CA ALA A 88 -5.55 2.45 -0.72
C ALA A 88 -5.67 2.55 -2.25
N ALA A 89 -6.77 3.10 -2.77
CA ALA A 89 -6.92 3.32 -4.21
C ALA A 89 -5.84 4.27 -4.77
N LEU A 90 -5.56 5.36 -4.05
CA LEU A 90 -4.51 6.32 -4.42
C LEU A 90 -3.11 5.67 -4.38
N ALA A 91 -2.80 4.93 -3.32
CA ALA A 91 -1.53 4.22 -3.17
C ALA A 91 -1.35 3.15 -4.26
N ALA A 92 -2.40 2.38 -4.57
CA ALA A 92 -2.38 1.40 -5.65
C ALA A 92 -2.09 2.04 -7.01
N PHE A 93 -2.76 3.16 -7.32
CA PHE A 93 -2.49 3.95 -8.52
C PHE A 93 -1.02 4.41 -8.58
N ALA A 94 -0.50 4.95 -7.48
CA ALA A 94 0.90 5.39 -7.41
C ALA A 94 1.90 4.23 -7.62
N ILE A 95 1.66 3.07 -7.00
CA ILE A 95 2.52 1.88 -7.16
C ILE A 95 2.52 1.38 -8.60
N VAL A 96 1.36 1.35 -9.26
CA VAL A 96 1.26 0.95 -10.67
C VAL A 96 2.07 1.90 -11.55
N LEU A 97 1.94 3.22 -11.34
CA LEU A 97 2.67 4.21 -12.13
C LEU A 97 4.19 4.12 -11.89
N GLN A 98 4.62 3.95 -10.63
CA GLN A 98 6.03 3.74 -10.26
C GLN A 98 6.61 2.45 -10.85
N SER A 99 5.82 1.37 -10.88
CA SER A 99 6.27 0.10 -11.46
C SER A 99 6.35 0.19 -12.99
N ALA A 100 5.42 0.92 -13.62
CA ALA A 100 5.43 1.16 -15.05
C ALA A 100 6.60 2.04 -15.49
N SER A 101 6.99 3.03 -14.68
CA SER A 101 8.13 3.89 -15.02
C SER A 101 9.44 3.11 -15.11
N ALA A 102 9.63 2.07 -14.28
CA ALA A 102 10.79 1.18 -14.35
C ALA A 102 10.86 0.33 -15.64
N LEU A 103 9.76 0.22 -16.38
CA LEU A 103 9.70 -0.49 -17.66
C LEU A 103 9.82 0.45 -18.87
N ILE A 104 9.48 1.72 -18.68
CA ILE A 104 9.44 2.73 -19.76
C ILE A 104 10.74 3.53 -19.80
N LEU A 105 11.25 3.92 -18.63
CA LEU A 105 12.43 4.75 -18.51
C LEU A 105 13.69 3.87 -18.42
N PRO A 106 14.74 4.18 -19.19
CA PRO A 106 16.02 3.50 -19.01
C PRO A 106 16.55 3.79 -17.60
N SER A 107 16.96 2.74 -16.88
CA SER A 107 17.39 2.81 -15.49
C SER A 107 18.68 3.61 -15.29
N CYS A 108 19.56 3.62 -16.27
CA CYS A 108 20.69 4.55 -16.35
C CYS A 108 20.65 5.28 -17.70
N ALA A 109 21.15 6.51 -17.76
CA ALA A 109 21.52 7.13 -19.02
C ALA A 109 22.71 6.33 -19.61
N ALA A 110 22.43 5.44 -20.56
CA ALA A 110 23.45 4.90 -21.45
C ALA A 110 23.85 5.96 -22.48
#